data_AF-A0A7T3DGZ6-F1
#
_entry.id   AF-A0A7T3DGZ6-F1
#
_cell.length_a   1.000
_cell.length_b   1.000
_cell.length_c   1.000
_cell.angle_alpha   90.00
_cell.angle_beta   90.00
_cell.angle_gamma   90.00
#
_symmetry.space_group_name_H-M   'P 1'
#
loop_
_entity.id
_entity.type
_entity.pdbx_description
1 polymer ?
#
loop_
_entity_poly.entity_id
_entity_poly.type
_entity_poly.pdbx_seq_one_letter_code
_entity_poly.pdbx_strand_id
1 'polypeptide(L)'
;MRFKRPQVRYANTPQPATPYQSAAQAWDERIGSARVQAKNWRFMAFGCLTLAVLMAGGLVWRSAQSIVTPYVIEVDNSGQVRAVGEAATPYRPSDAQIAYHLGRFIGLVRSLSIDPIVVRQNWLDAYDYTTDKGAVVLNEYARVNDPFARIGKESVTVQISSVTRASDTSFNVRWTETRFVNGALDRTERWNAVVSIVQQTPRTEQRVRKNPLGIYANGLSWSRELEANEGAKP
;
A
#
# COMPACT_ATOMS: atom_id res chain seq x y z
N MET A 1 -12.89 -31.74 -85.26
CA MET A 1 -12.88 -30.66 -84.25
C MET A 1 -14.25 -30.00 -84.24
N ARG A 2 -14.95 -29.99 -83.09
CA ARG A 2 -16.29 -29.38 -82.95
C ARG A 2 -16.13 -27.91 -82.57
N PHE A 3 -16.56 -27.01 -83.44
CA PHE A 3 -16.66 -25.58 -83.14
C PHE A 3 -17.67 -25.35 -81.99
N LYS A 4 -17.20 -24.85 -80.84
CA LYS A 4 -18.06 -24.26 -79.80
C LYS A 4 -18.03 -22.74 -80.00
N ARG A 5 -19.20 -22.14 -80.25
CA ARG A 5 -19.37 -20.67 -80.25
C ARG A 5 -19.29 -20.16 -78.80
N PRO A 6 -18.55 -19.09 -78.51
CA PRO A 6 -18.60 -18.44 -77.20
C PRO A 6 -19.92 -17.68 -77.06
N GLN A 7 -20.74 -18.02 -76.06
CA GLN A 7 -21.88 -17.19 -75.67
C GLN A 7 -21.39 -16.09 -74.73
N VAL A 8 -21.52 -14.83 -75.16
CA VAL A 8 -21.28 -13.65 -74.32
C VAL A 8 -22.48 -13.51 -73.38
N ARG A 9 -22.28 -13.75 -72.09
CA ARG A 9 -23.31 -13.61 -71.07
C ARG A 9 -23.40 -12.12 -70.68
N TYR A 10 -24.32 -11.38 -71.30
CA TYR A 10 -24.69 -10.06 -70.80
C TYR A 10 -25.30 -10.24 -69.41
N ALA A 11 -24.90 -9.39 -68.45
CA ALA A 11 -25.34 -9.49 -67.06
C ALA A 11 -26.87 -9.59 -66.97
N ASN A 12 -27.37 -10.30 -65.95
CA ASN A 12 -28.82 -10.45 -65.71
C ASN A 12 -29.46 -9.06 -65.65
N THR A 13 -30.27 -8.72 -66.66
CA THR A 13 -31.04 -7.49 -66.65
C THR A 13 -32.05 -7.61 -65.50
N PRO A 14 -32.06 -6.66 -64.54
CA PRO A 14 -33.03 -6.71 -63.45
C PRO A 14 -34.45 -6.70 -64.03
N GLN A 15 -35.34 -7.49 -63.43
CA GLN A 15 -36.73 -7.54 -63.87
C GLN A 15 -37.35 -6.13 -63.82
N PRO A 16 -38.12 -5.72 -64.84
CA PRO A 16 -38.77 -4.41 -64.84
C PRO A 16 -39.67 -4.26 -63.61
N ALA A 17 -39.49 -3.16 -62.88
CA ALA A 17 -40.33 -2.88 -61.72
C ALA A 17 -41.78 -2.71 -62.16
N THR A 18 -42.69 -3.51 -61.60
CA THR A 18 -44.11 -3.39 -61.90
C THR A 18 -44.70 -2.15 -61.22
N PRO A 19 -45.78 -1.55 -61.76
CA PRO A 19 -46.45 -0.41 -61.12
C PRO A 19 -46.89 -0.71 -59.67
N TYR A 20 -47.21 -1.97 -59.37
CA TYR A 20 -47.50 -2.44 -58.02
C TYR A 20 -46.27 -2.39 -57.09
N GLN A 21 -45.08 -2.72 -57.60
CA GLN A 21 -43.83 -2.60 -56.84
C GLN A 21 -43.45 -1.13 -56.57
N SER A 22 -43.67 -0.22 -57.53
CA SER A 22 -43.43 1.21 -57.28
C SER A 22 -44.38 1.79 -56.23
N ALA A 23 -45.65 1.34 -56.19
CA ALA A 23 -46.61 1.77 -55.19
C ALA A 23 -46.25 1.25 -53.78
N ALA A 24 -45.77 0.00 -53.67
CA ALA A 24 -45.27 -0.55 -52.42
C ALA A 24 -44.03 0.22 -51.92
N GLN A 25 -43.11 0.56 -52.83
CA GLN A 25 -41.91 1.33 -52.49
C GLN A 25 -42.23 2.74 -51.97
N ALA A 26 -43.21 3.44 -52.57
CA ALA A 26 -43.65 4.75 -52.10
C ALA A 26 -44.26 4.70 -50.68
N TRP A 27 -44.90 3.58 -50.32
CA TRP A 27 -45.40 3.34 -48.97
C TRP A 27 -44.26 3.07 -47.97
N ASP A 28 -43.29 2.24 -48.35
CA ASP A 28 -42.09 1.97 -47.55
C ASP A 28 -41.24 3.23 -47.33
N GLU A 29 -41.15 4.11 -48.33
CA GLU A 29 -40.48 5.41 -48.19
C GLU A 29 -41.22 6.36 -47.26
N ARG A 30 -42.57 6.33 -47.21
CA ARG A 30 -43.36 7.17 -46.29
C ARG A 30 -43.36 6.68 -44.84
N ILE A 31 -43.56 5.38 -44.63
CA ILE A 31 -43.76 4.80 -43.29
C ILE A 31 -42.53 4.02 -42.81
N GLY A 32 -41.89 3.26 -43.70
CA GLY A 32 -40.74 2.42 -43.40
C GLY A 32 -39.49 3.24 -43.04
N SER A 33 -39.22 4.33 -43.76
CA SER A 33 -38.08 5.22 -43.50
C SER A 33 -38.11 5.81 -42.08
N ALA A 34 -39.27 6.31 -41.65
CA ALA A 34 -39.47 6.87 -40.31
C ALA A 34 -39.26 5.81 -39.20
N ARG A 35 -39.71 4.57 -39.41
CA ARG A 35 -39.51 3.46 -38.47
C ARG A 35 -38.05 3.06 -38.34
N VAL A 36 -37.32 2.99 -39.46
CA VAL A 36 -35.88 2.68 -39.47
C VAL A 36 -35.09 3.80 -38.81
N GLN A 37 -35.42 5.07 -39.11
CA GLN A 37 -34.80 6.22 -38.48
C GLN A 37 -35.03 6.22 -36.96
N ALA A 38 -36.25 5.96 -36.49
CA ALA A 38 -36.55 5.86 -35.06
C ALA A 38 -35.79 4.71 -34.37
N LYS A 39 -35.64 3.56 -35.03
CA LYS A 39 -34.83 2.43 -34.54
C LYS A 39 -33.35 2.83 -34.42
N ASN A 40 -32.80 3.50 -35.43
CA ASN A 40 -31.41 3.95 -35.40
C ASN A 40 -31.16 5.01 -34.32
N TRP A 41 -32.09 5.95 -34.13
CA TRP A 41 -32.02 6.92 -33.04
C TRP A 41 -32.10 6.28 -31.66
N ARG A 42 -32.90 5.22 -31.50
CA ARG A 42 -32.93 4.44 -30.25
C ARG A 42 -31.58 3.79 -29.97
N PHE A 43 -30.95 3.17 -30.97
CA PHE A 43 -29.61 2.61 -30.79
C PHE A 43 -28.57 3.67 -30.46
N MET A 44 -28.64 4.84 -31.11
CA MET A 44 -27.78 5.97 -30.78
C MET A 44 -27.98 6.37 -29.31
N ALA A 45 -29.24 6.58 -28.89
CA ALA A 45 -29.57 6.96 -27.52
C ALA A 45 -29.07 5.95 -26.48
N PHE A 46 -29.26 4.65 -26.73
CA PHE A 46 -28.72 3.60 -25.85
C PHE A 46 -27.18 3.54 -25.86
N GLY A 47 -26.55 3.78 -27.01
CA GLY A 47 -25.09 3.89 -27.13
C GLY A 47 -24.54 5.04 -26.30
N CYS A 48 -25.12 6.24 -26.43
CA CYS A 48 -24.75 7.39 -25.63
C CYS A 48 -25.02 7.19 -24.14
N LEU A 49 -26.16 6.59 -23.78
CA LEU A 49 -26.48 6.30 -22.38
C LEU A 49 -25.47 5.31 -21.78
N THR A 50 -25.11 4.26 -22.52
CA THR A 50 -24.10 3.29 -22.08
C THR A 50 -22.74 3.95 -21.91
N LEU A 51 -22.32 4.79 -22.86
CA LEU A 51 -21.07 5.54 -22.76
C LEU A 51 -21.07 6.48 -21.55
N ALA A 52 -22.17 7.20 -21.31
CA ALA A 52 -22.31 8.10 -20.16
C ALA A 52 -22.23 7.33 -18.83
N VAL A 53 -22.89 6.18 -18.72
CA VAL A 53 -22.83 5.32 -17.52
C VAL A 53 -21.42 4.79 -17.31
N LEU A 54 -20.72 4.35 -18.37
CA LEU A 54 -19.34 3.88 -18.28
C LEU A 54 -18.38 5.00 -17.84
N MET A 55 -18.52 6.21 -18.38
CA MET A 55 -17.71 7.36 -17.97
C MET A 55 -17.99 7.76 -16.53
N ALA A 56 -19.27 7.82 -16.12
CA ALA A 56 -19.65 8.13 -14.75
C ALA A 56 -19.11 7.07 -13.77
N GLY A 57 -19.25 5.78 -14.11
CA GLY A 57 -18.70 4.68 -13.31
C GLY A 57 -17.18 4.72 -13.20
N GLY A 58 -16.48 5.00 -14.31
CA GLY A 58 -15.02 5.18 -14.30
C GLY A 58 -14.57 6.38 -13.47
N LEU A 59 -15.34 7.47 -13.49
CA LEU A 59 -15.06 8.65 -12.68
C LEU A 59 -15.28 8.37 -11.19
N VAL A 60 -16.35 7.68 -10.83
CA VAL A 60 -16.63 7.25 -9.44
C VAL A 60 -15.54 6.32 -8.93
N TRP A 61 -15.12 5.34 -9.75
CA TRP A 61 -14.00 4.46 -9.42
C TRP A 61 -12.71 5.25 -9.17
N ARG A 62 -12.39 6.18 -10.06
CA ARG A 62 -11.19 7.02 -9.92
C ARG A 62 -11.28 7.94 -8.70
N SER A 63 -12.45 8.52 -8.42
CA SER A 63 -12.64 9.40 -7.26
C SER A 63 -12.60 8.66 -5.93
N ALA A 64 -13.04 7.40 -5.91
CA ALA A 64 -12.91 6.53 -4.73
C ALA A 64 -11.45 6.20 -4.41
N GLN A 65 -10.54 6.31 -5.38
CA GLN A 65 -9.11 6.19 -5.16
C GLN A 65 -8.53 7.51 -4.65
N SER A 66 -8.76 7.83 -3.37
CA SER A 66 -8.15 8.99 -2.72
C SER A 66 -6.62 8.85 -2.67
N ILE A 67 -5.92 9.63 -3.49
CA ILE A 67 -4.46 9.77 -3.43
C ILE A 67 -4.15 10.83 -2.38
N VAL A 68 -3.56 10.42 -1.26
CA VAL A 68 -3.09 11.36 -0.24
C VAL A 68 -1.65 11.76 -0.55
N THR A 69 -1.42 13.05 -0.79
CA THR A 69 -0.08 13.64 -0.92
C THR A 69 0.34 14.21 0.42
N PRO A 70 1.25 13.56 1.18
CA PRO A 70 1.70 14.08 2.46
C PRO A 70 2.60 15.31 2.24
N TYR A 71 2.34 16.40 2.98
CA TYR A 71 3.21 17.57 3.03
C TYR A 71 4.08 17.49 4.28
N VAL A 72 5.40 17.43 4.11
CA VAL A 72 6.34 17.51 5.24
C VAL A 72 6.85 18.94 5.33
N ILE A 73 6.63 19.56 6.48
CA ILE A 73 7.09 20.92 6.76
C ILE A 73 8.28 20.80 7.71
N GLU A 74 9.47 21.14 7.24
CA GLU A 74 10.65 21.26 8.10
C GLU A 74 10.64 22.63 8.78
N VAL A 75 10.61 22.62 10.10
CA VAL A 75 10.74 23.80 10.94
C VAL A 75 12.18 23.82 11.46
N ASP A 76 12.91 24.91 11.22
CA ASP A 76 14.25 25.09 11.76
C ASP A 76 14.19 25.34 13.28
N ASN A 77 15.31 25.14 13.99
CA ASN A 77 15.44 25.40 15.43
C ASN A 77 15.07 26.83 15.83
N SER A 78 15.08 27.77 14.88
CA SER A 78 14.68 29.17 15.04
C SER A 78 13.17 29.41 14.82
N GLY A 79 12.36 28.36 14.64
CA GLY A 79 10.91 28.47 14.37
C GLY A 79 10.55 28.99 12.98
N GLN A 80 11.55 29.21 12.12
CA GLN A 80 11.37 29.64 10.73
C GLN A 80 11.05 28.41 9.86
N VAL A 81 9.96 28.49 9.09
CA VAL A 81 9.55 27.43 8.15
C VAL A 81 10.50 27.48 6.95
N ARG A 82 11.33 26.45 6.78
CA ARG A 82 12.45 26.51 5.82
C ARG A 82 12.10 26.05 4.39
N ALA A 83 10.95 25.41 4.17
CA ALA A 83 10.43 25.17 2.83
C ALA A 83 8.95 24.81 2.82
N VAL A 84 8.16 25.51 1.99
CA VAL A 84 6.84 25.07 1.52
C VAL A 84 7.02 24.72 0.06
N GLY A 85 7.23 23.45 -0.25
CA GLY A 85 7.37 22.97 -1.61
C GLY A 85 6.48 21.77 -1.84
N GLU A 86 5.72 21.80 -2.94
CA GLU A 86 5.13 20.59 -3.52
C GLU A 86 6.28 19.57 -3.70
N ALA A 87 6.13 18.37 -3.15
CA ALA A 87 7.20 17.37 -3.09
C ALA A 87 7.55 16.84 -4.49
N ALA A 88 8.26 17.63 -5.29
CA ALA A 88 8.87 17.18 -6.55
C ALA A 88 10.00 16.17 -6.30
N THR A 89 10.54 16.15 -5.07
CA THR A 89 11.57 15.21 -4.63
C THR A 89 11.00 14.35 -3.49
N PRO A 90 11.15 13.00 -3.53
CA PRO A 90 10.77 12.17 -2.40
C PRO A 90 11.52 12.62 -1.15
N TYR A 91 10.77 13.02 -0.11
CA TYR A 91 11.31 13.45 1.18
C TYR A 91 12.28 12.39 1.71
N ARG A 92 13.48 12.79 2.14
CA ARG A 92 14.46 11.89 2.77
C ARG A 92 14.52 12.20 4.26
N PRO A 93 13.99 11.32 5.13
CA PRO A 93 14.03 11.49 6.56
C PRO A 93 15.46 11.60 7.08
N SER A 94 15.66 12.45 8.08
CA SER A 94 16.95 12.55 8.76
C SER A 94 17.22 11.31 9.62
N ASP A 95 18.50 11.06 9.91
CA ASP A 95 18.92 9.93 10.76
C ASP A 95 18.26 9.97 12.13
N ALA A 96 18.02 11.17 12.69
CA ALA A 96 17.33 11.34 13.97
C ALA A 96 15.86 10.90 13.90
N GLN A 97 15.16 11.22 12.81
CA GLN A 97 13.78 10.78 12.60
C GLN A 97 13.72 9.25 12.45
N ILE A 98 14.63 8.67 11.65
CA ILE A 98 14.72 7.22 11.49
C ILE A 98 15.04 6.55 12.84
N ALA A 99 15.99 7.09 13.59
CA ALA A 99 16.37 6.61 14.90
C ALA A 99 15.18 6.57 15.88
N TYR A 100 14.36 7.64 15.90
CA TYR A 100 13.15 7.69 16.71
C TYR A 100 12.17 6.57 16.34
N HIS A 101 11.88 6.40 15.03
CA HIS A 101 10.97 5.36 14.55
C HIS A 101 11.46 3.95 14.87
N LEU A 102 12.75 3.69 14.69
CA LEU A 102 13.36 2.40 15.01
C LEU A 102 13.36 2.10 16.51
N GLY A 103 13.68 3.11 17.34
CA GLY A 103 13.60 2.98 18.79
C GLY A 103 12.18 2.66 19.27
N ARG A 104 11.16 3.34 18.71
CA ARG A 104 9.76 3.04 18.98
C ARG A 104 9.38 1.63 18.54
N PHE A 105 9.77 1.22 17.33
CA PHE A 105 9.52 -0.13 16.82
C PHE A 105 10.09 -1.21 17.76
N ILE A 106 11.34 -1.09 18.17
CA ILE A 106 11.97 -2.02 19.13
C ILE A 106 11.22 -2.01 20.46
N GLY A 107 10.85 -0.83 20.97
CA GLY A 107 10.04 -0.71 22.19
C GLY A 107 8.70 -1.45 22.12
N LEU A 108 7.96 -1.31 21.01
CA LEU A 108 6.67 -1.98 20.81
C LEU A 108 6.81 -3.52 20.80
N VAL A 109 7.85 -4.04 20.15
CA VAL A 109 8.04 -5.49 19.97
C VAL A 109 8.66 -6.17 21.19
N ARG A 110 9.58 -5.49 21.86
CA ARG A 110 10.39 -6.05 22.96
C ARG A 110 9.80 -5.77 24.35
N SER A 111 8.87 -4.82 24.48
CA SER A 111 8.19 -4.59 25.75
C SER A 111 7.09 -5.63 26.00
N LEU A 112 6.89 -5.96 27.27
CA LEU A 112 5.81 -6.84 27.71
C LEU A 112 5.07 -6.17 28.86
N SER A 113 3.82 -5.78 28.61
CA SER A 113 2.92 -5.29 29.66
C SER A 113 2.22 -6.46 30.34
N ILE A 114 1.79 -6.24 31.58
CA ILE A 114 0.89 -7.15 32.29
C ILE A 114 -0.53 -7.16 31.69
N ASP A 115 -0.89 -6.10 30.95
CA ASP A 115 -2.20 -5.97 30.29
C ASP A 115 -2.17 -6.56 28.88
N PRO A 116 -2.97 -7.60 28.58
CA PRO A 116 -3.03 -8.20 27.25
C PRO A 116 -3.53 -7.25 26.15
N ILE A 117 -4.34 -6.24 26.48
CA ILE A 117 -4.85 -5.27 25.52
C ILE A 117 -3.69 -4.41 25.00
N VAL A 118 -2.84 -3.92 25.92
CA VAL A 118 -1.65 -3.13 25.58
C VAL A 118 -0.68 -3.95 24.76
N VAL A 119 -0.42 -5.22 25.14
CA VAL A 119 0.47 -6.09 24.37
C VAL A 119 -0.06 -6.28 22.95
N ARG A 120 -1.35 -6.59 22.78
CA ARG A 120 -1.94 -6.73 21.45
C ARG A 120 -1.82 -5.44 20.63
N GLN A 121 -2.10 -4.29 21.24
CA GLN A 121 -1.99 -2.99 20.57
C GLN A 121 -0.55 -2.70 20.13
N ASN A 122 0.44 -2.96 20.99
CA ASN A 122 1.84 -2.77 20.66
C ASN A 122 2.26 -3.62 19.44
N TRP A 123 1.79 -4.86 19.36
CA TRP A 123 2.07 -5.73 18.22
C TRP A 123 1.39 -5.24 16.93
N LEU A 124 0.13 -4.79 17.00
CA LEU A 124 -0.56 -4.20 15.85
C LEU A 124 0.16 -2.94 15.35
N ASP A 125 0.57 -2.05 16.26
CA ASP A 125 1.33 -0.85 15.94
C ASP A 125 2.71 -1.21 15.36
N ALA A 126 3.35 -2.27 15.86
CA ALA A 126 4.63 -2.73 15.31
C ALA A 126 4.50 -3.20 13.85
N TYR A 127 3.41 -3.86 13.48
CA TYR A 127 3.17 -4.26 12.08
C TYR A 127 3.05 -3.06 11.14
N ASP A 128 2.54 -1.92 11.60
CA ASP A 128 2.48 -0.69 10.80
C ASP A 128 3.87 -0.10 10.47
N TYR A 129 4.92 -0.55 11.16
CA TYR A 129 6.32 -0.21 10.90
C TYR A 129 7.09 -1.33 10.18
N THR A 130 6.43 -2.40 9.73
CA THR A 130 7.10 -3.51 9.03
C THR A 130 6.63 -3.67 7.59
N THR A 131 7.53 -4.14 6.73
CA THR A 131 7.15 -4.68 5.42
C THR A 131 6.67 -6.12 5.54
N ASP A 132 6.13 -6.71 4.47
CA ASP A 132 5.76 -8.12 4.45
C ASP A 132 6.92 -9.06 4.84
N LYS A 133 8.15 -8.75 4.40
CA LYS A 133 9.35 -9.50 4.78
C LYS A 133 9.70 -9.34 6.26
N GLY A 134 9.61 -8.12 6.77
CA GLY A 134 9.83 -7.82 8.19
C GLY A 134 8.79 -8.51 9.08
N ALA A 135 7.53 -8.53 8.65
CA ALA A 135 6.44 -9.19 9.35
C ALA A 135 6.65 -10.71 9.46
N VAL A 136 7.21 -11.37 8.44
CA VAL A 136 7.58 -12.79 8.53
C VAL A 136 8.60 -13.04 9.64
N VAL A 137 9.64 -12.21 9.74
CA VAL A 137 10.64 -12.32 10.82
C VAL A 137 10.00 -12.10 12.19
N LEU A 138 9.11 -11.11 12.30
CA LEU A 138 8.40 -10.80 13.54
C LEU A 138 7.48 -11.93 13.99
N ASN A 139 6.75 -12.53 13.04
CA ASN A 139 5.86 -13.66 13.30
C ASN A 139 6.63 -14.89 13.78
N GLU A 140 7.77 -15.19 13.17
CA GLU A 140 8.61 -16.31 13.60
C GLU A 140 9.16 -16.08 15.02
N TYR A 141 9.59 -14.85 15.32
CA TYR A 141 9.99 -14.49 16.68
C TYR A 141 8.84 -14.65 17.69
N ALA A 142 7.63 -14.19 17.36
CA ALA A 142 6.44 -14.31 18.19
C ALA A 142 6.10 -15.78 18.48
N ARG A 143 6.21 -16.64 17.46
CA ARG A 143 5.94 -18.07 17.56
C ARG A 143 6.92 -18.78 18.49
N VAL A 144 8.21 -18.43 18.42
CA VAL A 144 9.25 -19.07 19.25
C VAL A 144 9.21 -18.57 20.70
N ASN A 145 8.97 -17.28 20.92
CA ASN A 145 9.09 -16.66 22.25
C ASN A 145 7.75 -16.52 23.00
N ASP A 146 6.64 -16.83 22.33
CA ASP A 146 5.24 -16.72 22.80
C ASP A 146 5.04 -15.58 23.82
N PRO A 147 5.01 -14.33 23.35
CA PRO A 147 4.84 -13.18 24.24
C PRO A 147 3.51 -13.23 25.01
N PHE A 148 2.49 -13.92 24.48
CA PHE A 148 1.16 -13.96 25.09
C PHE A 148 1.08 -14.94 26.27
N ALA A 149 1.86 -16.02 26.28
CA ALA A 149 1.89 -16.97 27.40
C ALA A 149 2.46 -16.41 28.71
N ARG A 150 3.18 -15.27 28.63
CA ARG A 150 3.88 -14.65 29.76
C ARG A 150 3.14 -13.44 30.35
N ILE A 151 2.05 -13.02 29.72
CA ILE A 151 1.21 -11.91 30.18
C ILE A 151 0.67 -12.19 31.59
N GLY A 152 0.76 -11.18 32.46
CA GLY A 152 0.29 -11.26 33.85
C GLY A 152 1.23 -11.97 34.82
N LYS A 153 2.32 -12.59 34.34
CA LYS A 153 3.35 -13.24 35.18
C LYS A 153 4.59 -12.38 35.32
N GLU A 154 5.02 -11.79 34.21
CA GLU A 154 6.18 -10.92 34.13
C GLU A 154 5.87 -9.69 33.28
N SER A 155 6.65 -8.62 33.50
CA SER A 155 6.67 -7.45 32.63
C SER A 155 8.11 -7.15 32.20
N VAL A 156 8.25 -6.56 31.02
CA VAL A 156 9.54 -6.19 30.45
C VAL A 156 9.49 -4.74 29.99
N THR A 157 10.35 -3.92 30.57
CA THR A 157 10.56 -2.52 30.18
C THR A 157 11.77 -2.41 29.27
N VAL A 158 11.63 -1.66 28.18
CA VAL A 158 12.67 -1.47 27.17
C VAL A 158 13.16 -0.02 27.23
N GLN A 159 14.47 0.17 27.35
CA GLN A 159 15.11 1.49 27.31
C GLN A 159 16.14 1.54 26.19
N ILE A 160 15.84 2.32 25.15
CA ILE A 160 16.75 2.53 24.02
C ILE A 160 17.98 3.31 24.49
N SER A 161 19.16 2.73 24.29
CA SER A 161 20.45 3.31 24.66
C SER A 161 21.05 4.11 23.52
N SER A 162 21.05 3.55 22.31
CA SER A 162 21.53 4.25 21.11
C SER A 162 20.93 3.68 19.84
N VAL A 163 20.83 4.53 18.83
CA VAL A 163 20.49 4.13 17.46
C VAL A 163 21.49 4.81 16.53
N THR A 164 22.27 4.03 15.79
CA THR A 164 23.31 4.54 14.91
C THR A 164 23.19 3.93 13.52
N ARG A 165 23.48 4.73 12.50
CA ARG A 165 23.49 4.26 11.11
C ARG A 165 24.67 3.31 10.91
N ALA A 166 24.38 2.10 10.42
CA ALA A 166 25.37 1.08 10.09
C ALA A 166 25.69 1.08 8.57
N SER A 167 24.70 1.36 7.73
CA SER A 167 24.83 1.53 6.28
C SER A 167 23.73 2.46 5.75
N ASP A 168 23.66 2.65 4.43
CA ASP A 168 22.61 3.46 3.80
C ASP A 168 21.20 2.98 4.14
N THR A 169 21.04 1.67 4.37
CA THR A 169 19.74 1.03 4.62
C THR A 169 19.69 0.25 5.94
N SER A 170 20.73 0.31 6.79
CA SER A 170 20.78 -0.47 8.03
C SER A 170 21.20 0.38 9.23
N PHE A 171 20.63 0.05 10.38
CA PHE A 171 20.86 0.73 11.65
C PHE A 171 21.16 -0.27 12.75
N ASN A 172 22.11 0.07 13.61
CA ASN A 172 22.35 -0.60 14.87
C ASN A 172 21.49 0.04 15.95
N VAL A 173 20.72 -0.76 16.67
CA VAL A 173 19.89 -0.32 17.79
C VAL A 173 20.33 -1.07 19.04
N ARG A 174 20.71 -0.33 20.08
CA ARG A 174 21.13 -0.89 21.37
C ARG A 174 20.13 -0.48 22.44
N TRP A 175 19.73 -1.42 23.27
CA TRP A 175 18.78 -1.17 24.36
C TRP A 175 19.03 -2.08 25.55
N THR A 176 18.44 -1.68 26.68
CA THR A 176 18.40 -2.47 27.90
C THR A 176 16.99 -2.94 28.16
N GLU A 177 16.85 -4.22 28.52
CA GLU A 177 15.60 -4.83 28.97
C GLU A 177 15.66 -5.07 30.47
N THR A 178 14.67 -4.55 31.18
CA THR A 178 14.50 -4.76 32.61
C THR A 178 13.26 -5.61 32.82
N ARG A 179 13.44 -6.83 33.32
CA ARG A 179 12.36 -7.76 33.60
C ARG A 179 11.94 -7.65 35.05
N PHE A 180 10.63 -7.64 35.27
CA PHE A 180 10.01 -7.69 36.58
C PHE A 180 9.09 -8.91 36.69
N VAL A 181 9.13 -9.58 37.84
CA VAL A 181 8.25 -10.70 38.18
C VAL A 181 7.54 -10.34 39.48
N ASN A 182 6.20 -10.36 39.49
CA ASN A 182 5.38 -9.94 40.63
C ASN A 182 5.76 -8.55 41.19
N GLY A 183 6.20 -7.63 40.33
CA GLY A 183 6.61 -6.27 40.70
C GLY A 183 8.03 -6.14 41.26
N ALA A 184 8.76 -7.23 41.45
CA ALA A 184 10.17 -7.22 41.84
C ALA A 184 11.08 -7.30 40.61
N LEU A 185 12.23 -6.60 40.67
CA LEU A 185 13.26 -6.69 39.64
C LEU A 185 13.83 -8.12 39.60
N ASP A 186 13.76 -8.76 38.43
CA ASP A 186 14.29 -10.11 38.20
C ASP A 186 15.67 -10.04 37.53
N ARG A 187 15.76 -9.37 36.36
CA ARG A 187 17.03 -9.20 35.66
C ARG A 187 17.07 -7.98 34.74
N THR A 188 18.29 -7.57 34.44
CA THR A 188 18.60 -6.55 33.43
C THR A 188 19.50 -7.15 32.35
N GLU A 189 19.15 -6.96 31.08
CA GLU A 189 19.89 -7.48 29.93
C GLU A 189 20.15 -6.40 28.90
N ARG A 190 21.34 -6.40 28.31
CA ARG A 190 21.67 -5.53 27.17
C ARG A 190 21.52 -6.28 25.86
N TRP A 191 21.00 -5.59 24.86
CA TRP A 191 20.68 -6.13 23.56
C TRP A 191 21.17 -5.21 22.46
N ASN A 192 21.55 -5.81 21.33
CA ASN A 192 21.89 -5.14 20.09
C ASN A 192 21.06 -5.73 18.95
N ALA A 193 20.57 -4.88 18.05
CA ALA A 193 19.91 -5.29 16.82
C ALA A 193 20.52 -4.59 15.61
N VAL A 194 20.56 -5.31 14.50
CA VAL A 194 20.72 -4.74 13.16
C VAL A 194 19.36 -4.74 12.49
N VAL A 195 18.86 -3.55 12.16
CA VAL A 195 17.58 -3.35 11.48
C VAL A 195 17.83 -2.79 10.10
N SER A 196 17.37 -3.50 9.07
CA SER A 196 17.35 -2.98 7.70
C SER A 196 16.03 -2.28 7.43
N ILE A 197 16.08 -1.12 6.78
CA ILE A 197 14.94 -0.27 6.50
C ILE A 197 14.69 -0.11 5.00
N VAL A 198 13.42 0.11 4.65
CA VAL A 198 12.99 0.54 3.33
C VAL A 198 12.04 1.72 3.51
N GLN A 199 12.20 2.75 2.68
CA GLN A 199 11.30 3.88 2.67
C GLN A 199 10.23 3.69 1.59
N GLN A 200 8.96 3.74 1.99
CA GLN A 200 7.82 3.67 1.07
C GLN A 200 6.85 4.80 1.38
N THR A 201 6.66 5.72 0.44
CA THR A 201 5.74 6.86 0.63
C THR A 201 4.31 6.35 0.89
N PRO A 202 3.69 6.71 2.02
CA PRO A 202 2.32 6.30 2.31
C PRO A 202 1.36 6.96 1.31
N ARG A 203 0.46 6.16 0.73
CA ARG A 203 -0.50 6.62 -0.30
C ARG A 203 -1.94 6.75 0.20
N THR A 204 -2.19 6.30 1.43
CA THR A 204 -3.53 6.27 2.04
C THR A 204 -3.51 7.05 3.35
N GLU A 205 -4.62 7.72 3.69
CA GLU A 205 -4.72 8.54 4.91
C GLU A 205 -4.41 7.74 6.17
N GLN A 206 -4.92 6.51 6.25
CA GLN A 206 -4.66 5.61 7.36
C GLN A 206 -3.16 5.32 7.54
N ARG A 207 -2.42 5.11 6.44
CA ARG A 207 -0.97 4.88 6.49
C ARG A 207 -0.21 6.16 6.83
N VAL A 208 -0.65 7.32 6.34
CA VAL A 208 -0.05 8.61 6.69
C VAL A 208 -0.19 8.88 8.20
N ARG A 209 -1.37 8.61 8.79
CA ARG A 209 -1.59 8.81 10.23
C ARG A 209 -0.71 7.92 11.11
N LYS A 210 -0.44 6.69 10.68
CA LYS A 210 0.34 5.70 11.44
C LYS A 210 1.86 5.84 11.22
N ASN A 211 2.26 6.06 9.97
CA ASN A 211 3.66 6.13 9.55
C ASN A 211 3.82 7.21 8.46
N PRO A 212 3.85 8.50 8.84
CA PRO A 212 3.87 9.62 7.89
C PRO A 212 5.16 9.66 7.05
N LEU A 213 6.28 9.23 7.63
CA LEU A 213 7.58 9.20 6.96
C LEU A 213 7.77 7.95 6.08
N GLY A 214 6.88 6.95 6.22
CA GLY A 214 6.94 5.74 5.43
C GLY A 214 8.19 4.91 5.67
N ILE A 215 8.68 4.87 6.91
CA ILE A 215 9.89 4.12 7.29
C ILE A 215 9.46 2.73 7.74
N TYR A 216 9.89 1.68 7.02
CA TYR A 216 9.52 0.30 7.33
C TYR A 216 10.75 -0.57 7.60
N ALA A 217 10.70 -1.39 8.64
CA ALA A 217 11.64 -2.46 8.88
C ALA A 217 11.42 -3.60 7.86
N ASN A 218 12.49 -3.95 7.14
CA ASN A 218 12.49 -4.99 6.12
C ASN A 218 13.13 -6.29 6.60
N GLY A 219 14.13 -6.18 7.47
CA GLY A 219 14.84 -7.30 8.06
C GLY A 219 15.40 -6.91 9.41
N LEU A 220 15.44 -7.88 10.32
CA LEU A 220 15.74 -7.67 11.72
C LEU A 220 16.54 -8.85 12.24
N SER A 221 17.62 -8.56 12.94
CA SER A 221 18.38 -9.55 13.69
C SER A 221 18.80 -8.90 14.99
N TRP A 222 18.63 -9.60 16.11
CA TRP A 222 19.07 -9.14 17.41
C TRP A 222 19.77 -10.24 18.20
N SER A 223 20.67 -9.80 19.08
CA SER A 223 21.44 -10.67 19.94
C SER A 223 21.66 -9.98 21.28
N ARG A 224 21.67 -10.78 22.34
CA ARG A 224 22.04 -10.30 23.67
C ARG A 224 23.54 -9.98 23.69
N GLU A 225 23.89 -8.83 24.26
CA GLU A 225 25.27 -8.48 24.53
C GLU A 225 25.75 -9.29 25.75
N LEU A 226 26.79 -10.08 25.56
CA LEU A 226 27.46 -10.75 26.67
C LEU A 226 28.42 -9.73 27.29
N GLU A 227 28.24 -9.44 28.58
CA GLU A 227 29.26 -8.72 29.33
C GLU A 227 30.48 -9.64 29.42
N ALA A 228 31.58 -9.27 28.76
CA ALA A 228 32.87 -9.85 29.07
C ALA A 228 33.16 -9.45 30.53
N ASN A 229 33.09 -10.43 31.42
CA ASN A 229 33.42 -10.29 32.84
C ASN A 229 34.73 -9.49 32.90
N GLU A 230 34.70 -8.30 33.52
CA GLU A 230 35.91 -7.51 33.75
C GLU A 230 36.94 -8.44 34.37
N GLY A 231 38.02 -8.69 33.62
CA GLY A 231 39.05 -9.61 34.03
C GLY A 231 39.50 -9.28 35.45
N ALA A 232 39.56 -10.31 36.28
CA ALA A 232 40.23 -10.29 37.55
C ALA A 232 41.54 -9.49 37.39
N LYS A 233 41.59 -8.31 38.02
CA LYS A 233 42.85 -7.59 38.16
C LYS A 233 43.77 -8.46 39.03
N PRO A 234 45.05 -8.62 38.64
CA PRO A 234 46.03 -9.34 39.45
C PRO A 234 46.25 -8.69 40.81
#